data_AF-V5IBX3-F1
#
_entry.id   AF-V5IBX3-F1
#
_cell.length_a   1.000
_cell.length_b   1.000
_cell.length_c   1.000
_cell.angle_alpha   90.00
_cell.angle_beta   90.00
_cell.angle_gamma   90.00
#
_symmetry.space_group_name_H-M   'P 1'
#
loop_
_entity.id
_entity.type
_entity.pdbx_description
1 polymer ?
#
loop_
_entity_poly.entity_id
_entity_poly.type
_entity_poly.pdbx_seq_one_letter_code
_entity_poly.pdbx_strand_id
1 'polypeptide(L)'
;MLRTVPRLSPSQKIRVLVYVVRLICMDPASPEGIQDKPLGADDLVPTLSYVLVQSAVPQLYSECLALEQVLDSRYMLGEEGYCLTSILMALKYLESLS
;
A
#
# COMPACT_ATOMS: atom_id res chain seq x y z
N MET A 1 7.40 -7.35 -6.36
CA MET A 1 7.67 -6.93 -4.97
C MET A 1 6.55 -7.31 -4.01
N LEU A 2 5.28 -6.97 -4.26
CA LEU A 2 4.17 -7.40 -3.37
C LEU A 2 4.13 -8.91 -3.11
N ARG A 3 4.43 -9.75 -4.11
CA ARG A 3 4.48 -11.23 -3.96
C ARG A 3 5.48 -11.75 -2.92
N THR A 4 6.46 -10.94 -2.50
CA THR A 4 7.41 -11.35 -1.47
C THR A 4 6.93 -11.05 -0.06
N VAL A 5 5.90 -10.20 0.10
CA VAL A 5 5.40 -9.72 1.40
C VAL A 5 5.19 -10.84 2.43
N PRO A 6 4.54 -11.97 2.12
CA PRO A 6 4.27 -13.00 3.13
C PRO A 6 5.52 -13.57 3.83
N ARG A 7 6.69 -13.50 3.18
CA ARG A 7 7.95 -14.09 3.69
C ARG A 7 8.85 -13.12 4.45
N LEU A 8 8.41 -11.87 4.61
CA LEU A 8 9.21 -10.80 5.18
C LEU A 8 8.94 -10.58 6.68
N SER A 9 9.91 -10.01 7.40
CA SER A 9 9.67 -9.50 8.76
C SER A 9 8.69 -8.31 8.76
N PRO A 10 8.01 -8.00 9.86
CA PRO A 10 7.04 -6.89 9.91
C PRO A 10 7.59 -5.56 9.38
N SER A 11 8.80 -5.17 9.79
CA SER A 11 9.45 -3.95 9.34
C SER A 11 9.82 -3.97 7.84
N GLN A 12 10.10 -5.15 7.27
CA GLN A 12 10.35 -5.28 5.84
C GLN A 12 9.04 -5.25 5.03
N LYS A 13 7.98 -5.88 5.54
CA LYS A 13 6.65 -5.85 4.92
C LYS A 13 6.17 -4.41 4.75
N ILE A 14 6.19 -3.62 5.81
CA ILE A 14 5.73 -2.21 5.75
C ILE A 14 6.57 -1.37 4.78
N ARG A 15 7.89 -1.56 4.72
CA ARG A 15 8.75 -0.88 3.74
C ARG A 15 8.37 -1.21 2.31
N VAL A 16 8.05 -2.47 2.01
CA VAL A 16 7.58 -2.89 0.68
C VAL A 16 6.23 -2.25 0.37
N LEU A 17 5.31 -2.18 1.34
CA LEU A 17 4.01 -1.54 1.14
C LEU A 17 4.14 -0.05 0.85
N VAL A 18 4.94 0.69 1.64
CA VAL A 18 5.26 2.10 1.40
C VAL A 18 5.87 2.29 0.02
N TYR A 19 6.84 1.46 -0.34
CA TYR A 19 7.49 1.54 -1.65
C TYR A 19 6.50 1.38 -2.81
N VAL A 20 5.55 0.43 -2.69
CA VAL A 20 4.51 0.23 -3.70
C VAL A 20 3.59 1.45 -3.82
N VAL A 21 3.16 2.03 -2.70
CA VAL A 21 2.34 3.25 -2.71
C VAL A 21 3.10 4.41 -3.35
N ARG A 22 4.39 4.60 -3.01
CA ARG A 22 5.23 5.61 -3.66
C ARG A 22 5.35 5.41 -5.17
N LEU A 23 5.52 4.17 -5.63
CA LEU A 23 5.58 3.87 -7.06
C LEU A 23 4.27 4.23 -7.78
N ILE A 24 3.12 4.05 -7.12
CA ILE A 24 1.82 4.44 -7.68
C ILE A 24 1.67 5.96 -7.72
N CYS A 25 2.15 6.64 -6.68
CA CYS A 25 2.10 8.09 -6.61
C CYS A 25 3.16 8.78 -7.49
N MET A 26 4.16 8.06 -8.00
CA MET A 26 5.17 8.61 -8.91
C MET A 26 4.65 8.66 -10.35
N ASP A 27 4.83 9.80 -11.01
CA ASP A 27 4.57 9.94 -12.45
C ASP A 27 5.88 9.61 -13.21
N PRO A 28 5.93 8.52 -13.99
CA PRO A 28 7.13 8.16 -14.75
C PRO A 28 7.47 9.16 -15.87
N ALA A 29 6.55 10.04 -16.26
CA ALA A 29 6.79 11.10 -17.23
C ALA A 29 7.25 12.43 -16.59
N SER A 30 7.14 12.54 -15.27
CA SER A 30 7.56 13.75 -14.55
C SER A 30 9.08 13.79 -14.37
N PRO A 31 9.76 14.89 -14.75
CA PRO A 31 11.16 15.08 -14.36
C PRO A 31 11.27 15.12 -12.83
N GLU A 32 12.38 14.60 -12.28
CA GLU A 32 12.59 14.50 -10.83
C GLU A 32 12.22 15.82 -10.12
N GLY A 33 11.08 15.84 -9.42
CA GLY A 33 10.65 16.98 -8.60
C GLY A 33 9.47 17.81 -9.12
N ILE A 34 8.91 17.57 -10.31
CA ILE A 34 7.73 18.31 -10.81
C ILE A 34 6.57 17.35 -11.06
N GLN A 35 5.80 17.07 -10.02
CA GLN A 35 4.54 16.34 -10.15
C GLN A 35 3.45 17.35 -10.51
N ASP A 36 3.05 17.41 -11.79
CA ASP A 36 2.06 18.39 -12.29
C ASP A 36 0.70 18.27 -11.58
N LYS A 37 0.39 17.09 -11.02
CA LYS A 37 -0.74 16.90 -10.13
C LYS A 37 -0.43 15.81 -9.09
N PRO A 38 -0.43 16.12 -7.78
CA PRO A 38 -0.31 15.09 -6.77
C PRO A 38 -1.53 14.15 -6.82
N LEU A 39 -1.26 12.85 -6.78
CA LEU A 39 -2.30 11.82 -6.81
C LEU A 39 -3.06 11.87 -5.48
N GLY A 40 -4.33 12.24 -5.54
CA GLY A 40 -5.18 12.34 -4.34
C GLY A 40 -5.60 10.96 -3.83
N ALA A 41 -6.19 10.91 -2.64
CA ALA A 41 -6.72 9.66 -2.08
C ALA A 41 -7.79 9.01 -2.98
N ASP A 42 -8.62 9.85 -3.63
CA ASP A 42 -9.67 9.43 -4.56
C ASP A 42 -9.12 8.76 -5.82
N ASP A 43 -7.90 9.10 -6.24
CA ASP A 43 -7.20 8.48 -7.36
C ASP A 43 -6.36 7.27 -6.89
N LEU A 44 -5.84 7.34 -5.66
CA LEU A 44 -4.89 6.38 -5.10
C LEU A 44 -5.56 5.04 -4.78
N VAL A 45 -6.68 5.03 -4.06
CA VAL A 45 -7.33 3.79 -3.62
C VAL A 45 -7.84 2.94 -4.79
N PRO A 46 -8.46 3.51 -5.85
CA PRO A 46 -8.79 2.75 -7.06
C PRO A 46 -7.56 2.16 -7.76
N THR A 47 -6.48 2.94 -7.87
CA THR A 47 -5.24 2.48 -8.50
C THR A 47 -4.58 1.35 -7.69
N LEU A 48 -4.56 1.48 -6.36
CA LEU A 48 -4.13 0.43 -5.45
C LEU A 48 -4.98 -0.82 -5.61
N SER A 49 -6.30 -0.69 -5.69
CA SER A 49 -7.21 -1.83 -5.86
C SER A 49 -6.87 -2.62 -7.12
N TYR A 50 -6.63 -1.93 -8.24
CA TYR A 50 -6.17 -2.56 -9.48
C TYR A 50 -4.83 -3.30 -9.30
N VAL A 51 -3.82 -2.63 -8.73
CA VAL A 51 -2.49 -3.22 -8.51
C VAL A 51 -2.56 -4.45 -7.60
N LEU A 52 -3.39 -4.42 -6.55
CA LEU A 52 -3.56 -5.52 -5.60
C LEU A 52 -4.19 -6.74 -6.29
N VAL A 53 -5.23 -6.56 -7.11
CA VAL A 53 -5.83 -7.65 -7.90
C VAL A 53 -4.77 -8.27 -8.82
N GLN A 54 -4.04 -7.46 -9.57
CA GLN A 54 -3.01 -7.95 -10.50
C GLN A 54 -1.81 -8.60 -9.80
N SER A 55 -1.51 -8.19 -8.57
CA SER A 55 -0.41 -8.75 -7.81
C SER A 55 -0.64 -10.21 -7.44
N ALA A 56 -1.90 -10.64 -7.34
CA ALA A 56 -2.34 -11.99 -6.97
C ALA A 56 -1.65 -12.51 -5.70
N VAL A 57 -1.51 -11.64 -4.69
CA VAL A 57 -0.90 -12.02 -3.40
C VAL A 57 -1.96 -12.60 -2.48
N PRO A 58 -1.94 -13.92 -2.23
CA PRO A 58 -2.90 -14.52 -1.31
C PRO A 58 -2.66 -14.00 0.10
N GLN A 59 -3.76 -13.88 0.87
CA GLN A 59 -3.74 -13.52 2.30
C GLN A 59 -3.13 -12.15 2.62
N LEU A 60 -2.93 -11.27 1.63
CA LEU A 60 -2.37 -9.93 1.85
C LEU A 60 -3.21 -9.11 2.84
N TYR A 61 -4.53 -9.31 2.86
CA TYR A 61 -5.41 -8.69 3.85
C TYR A 61 -5.08 -9.09 5.29
N SER A 62 -4.91 -10.38 5.55
CA SER A 62 -4.49 -10.90 6.86
C SER A 62 -3.11 -10.39 7.26
N GLU A 63 -2.18 -10.29 6.30
CA GLU A 63 -0.85 -9.74 6.53
C GLU A 63 -0.90 -8.26 6.93
N CYS A 64 -1.72 -7.45 6.26
CA CYS A 64 -1.89 -6.03 6.59
C CYS A 64 -2.53 -5.84 7.97
N LEU A 65 -3.56 -6.64 8.33
CA LEU A 65 -4.16 -6.61 9.67
C LEU A 65 -3.15 -7.02 10.75
N ALA A 66 -2.29 -8.00 10.48
CA ALA A 66 -1.24 -8.39 11.42
C ALA A 66 -0.20 -7.27 11.61
N LEU A 67 0.17 -6.55 10.55
CA LEU A 67 1.06 -5.39 10.66
C LEU A 67 0.43 -4.26 11.50
N GLU A 68 -0.87 -4.04 11.36
CA GLU A 68 -1.60 -3.04 12.15
C GLU A 68 -1.50 -3.32 13.67
N GLN A 69 -1.49 -4.60 14.05
CA GLN A 69 -1.45 -5.01 15.46
C GLN A 69 -0.03 -5.13 16.02
N VAL A 70 0.97 -5.45 15.20
CA VAL A 70 2.33 -5.81 15.66
C VAL A 70 3.31 -4.64 15.58
N LEU A 71 3.09 -3.66 14.69
CA LEU A 71 3.99 -2.51 14.58
C LEU A 71 3.77 -1.51 15.73
N ASP A 72 4.86 -0.97 16.26
CA ASP A 72 4.82 0.10 17.27
C ASP A 72 4.07 1.32 16.69
N SER A 73 3.22 1.94 17.50
CA SER A 73 2.43 3.11 17.12
C SER A 73 3.27 4.27 16.60
N ARG A 74 4.56 4.34 16.98
CA ARG A 74 5.54 5.29 16.41
C ARG A 74 5.75 5.13 14.91
N TYR A 75 5.66 3.91 14.38
CA TYR A 75 5.70 3.67 12.93
C TYR A 75 4.39 4.09 12.26
N MET A 76 3.26 4.08 12.98
CA MET A 76 1.94 4.34 12.39
C MET A 76 1.56 5.81 12.29
N LEU A 77 2.33 6.72 12.90
CA LEU A 77 2.05 8.16 12.89
C LEU A 77 2.53 8.88 11.61
N GLY A 78 3.16 8.16 10.69
CA GLY A 78 3.75 8.71 9.46
C GLY A 78 3.20 8.12 8.17
N GLU A 79 4.04 8.12 7.14
CA GLU A 79 3.72 7.60 5.81
C GLU A 79 3.37 6.11 5.84
N GLU A 80 4.04 5.34 6.70
CA GLU A 80 3.79 3.91 6.86
C GLU A 80 2.34 3.63 7.26
N GLY A 81 1.82 4.36 8.26
CA GLY A 81 0.44 4.24 8.71
C GLY A 81 -0.56 4.68 7.65
N TYR A 82 -0.27 5.76 6.94
CA TYR A 82 -1.07 6.21 5.80
C TYR A 82 -1.14 5.14 4.71
N CYS A 83 0.01 4.62 4.26
CA CYS A 83 0.10 3.59 3.22
C CYS A 83 -0.63 2.32 3.63
N LEU A 84 -0.44 1.86 4.88
CA LEU A 84 -1.11 0.66 5.39
C LEU A 84 -2.63 0.86 5.41
N THR A 85 -3.11 2.02 5.86
CA THR A 85 -4.54 2.36 5.88
C THR A 85 -5.13 2.40 4.47
N SER A 86 -4.44 3.04 3.51
CA SER A 86 -4.89 3.08 2.11
C SER A 86 -4.97 1.69 1.48
N ILE A 87 -3.99 0.82 1.77
CA ILE A 87 -4.00 -0.58 1.29
C ILE A 87 -5.14 -1.38 1.94
N LEU A 88 -5.34 -1.24 3.25
CA LEU A 88 -6.46 -1.88 3.95
C LEU A 88 -7.81 -1.40 3.40
N MET A 89 -7.93 -0.12 3.07
CA MET A 89 -9.13 0.44 2.44
C MET A 89 -9.39 -0.17 1.06
N ALA A 90 -8.36 -0.28 0.22
CA ALA A 90 -8.46 -0.94 -1.09
C ALA A 90 -8.84 -2.42 -0.96
N LEU A 91 -8.23 -3.15 -0.01
CA LEU A 91 -8.54 -4.56 0.22
C LEU A 91 -9.97 -4.75 0.75
N LYS A 92 -10.44 -3.92 1.67
CA LYS A 92 -11.83 -3.93 2.16
C LYS A 92 -12.83 -3.59 1.04
N TYR A 93 -12.48 -2.65 0.17
CA TYR A 93 -13.29 -2.34 -1.01
C TYR A 93 -13.41 -3.56 -1.92
N LEU A 94 -12.29 -4.23 -2.24
CA LEU A 94 -12.31 -5.46 -3.04
C LEU A 94 -13.10 -6.59 -2.38
N GLU A 95 -12.99 -6.75 -1.04
CA GLU A 95 -13.80 -7.69 -0.26
C GLU A 95 -15.30 -7.38 -0.34
N SER A 96 -15.69 -6.10 -0.40
CA SER A 96 -17.11 -5.72 -0.54
C SER A 96 -17.71 -6.00 -1.92
N LEU A 97 -16.89 -6.32 -2.92
CA LEU A 97 -17.32 -6.65 -4.29
C LEU A 97 -17.52 -8.15 -4.52
N SER A 98 -17.17 -9.00 -3.57
CA SER A 98 -17.35 -10.47 -3.62
C SER A 98 -18.64 -10.90 -2.94
#